data_AF-A0AAE9XLP7-F1
#
_entry.id   AF-A0AAE9XLP7-F1
#
_cell.length_a   1.000
_cell.length_b   1.000
_cell.length_c   1.000
_cell.angle_alpha   90.00
_cell.angle_beta   90.00
_cell.angle_gamma   90.00
#
_symmetry.space_group_name_H-M   'P 1'
#
loop_
_entity.id
_entity.type
_entity.pdbx_description
1 polymer ?
#
loop_
_entity_poly.entity_id
_entity_poly.type
_entity_poly.pdbx_seq_one_letter_code
_entity_poly.pdbx_strand_id
1 'polypeptide(L)' 'MKTEKEINMLIVEAKKEVDRLEEQRHKDLGNSMNFIHNEIELQRTLAQIEAYEETLN' A
#
# COMPACT_ATOMS: atom_id res chain seq x y z
N MET A 1 -12.43 8.10 -16.92
CA MET A 1 -11.06 7.56 -16.81
C MET A 1 -10.27 8.56 -15.97
N LYS A 2 -9.48 8.10 -14.99
CA LYS A 2 -8.62 9.02 -14.22
C LYS A 2 -7.52 9.56 -15.14
N THR A 3 -7.11 10.79 -14.91
CA THR A 3 -5.98 11.42 -15.60
C THR A 3 -4.65 10.87 -15.07
N GLU A 4 -3.57 10.99 -15.85
CA GLU A 4 -2.22 10.61 -15.40
C GLU A 4 -1.85 11.31 -14.09
N LYS A 5 -2.22 12.59 -13.91
CA LYS A 5 -1.98 13.33 -12.68
C LYS A 5 -2.71 12.71 -11.49
N GLU A 6 -3.96 12.30 -11.68
CA GLU A 6 -4.75 11.62 -10.63
C GLU A 6 -4.17 10.26 -10.28
N ILE A 7 -3.72 9.49 -11.27
CA ILE A 7 -3.09 8.18 -11.04
C ILE A 7 -1.77 8.36 -10.28
N ASN A 8 -0.94 9.32 -10.68
CA ASN A 8 0.30 9.66 -9.96
C ASN A 8 0.06 10.06 -8.50
N MET A 9 -0.99 10.84 -8.21
CA MET A 9 -1.36 11.18 -6.83
C MET A 9 -1.77 9.92 -6.04
N LEU A 10 -2.52 9.00 -6.64
CA LEU A 10 -2.91 7.75 -5.99
C LEU A 10 -1.70 6.85 -5.68
N ILE A 11 -0.72 6.78 -6.59
CA ILE A 11 0.53 6.06 -6.36
C ILE A 11 1.28 6.65 -5.16
N VAL A 12 1.39 7.98 -5.08
CA VAL A 12 2.06 8.65 -3.96
C VAL A 12 1.38 8.36 -2.63
N GLU A 13 0.05 8.44 -2.57
CA GLU A 13 -0.69 8.14 -1.35
C GLU A 13 -0.59 6.67 -0.95
N ALA A 14 -0.64 5.75 -1.91
CA ALA A 14 -0.46 4.32 -1.65
C ALA A 14 0.96 4.02 -1.14
N LYS A 15 2.01 4.66 -1.68
CA LYS A 15 3.39 4.53 -1.19
C LYS A 15 3.54 5.02 0.25
N LYS A 16 2.90 6.13 0.61
CA LYS A 16 2.86 6.59 2.02
C LYS A 16 2.16 5.60 2.94
N GLU A 17 1.14 4.90 2.44
CA GLU A 17 0.46 3.87 3.23
C GLU A 17 1.33 2.63 3.42
N VAL A 18 2.08 2.21 2.40
CA VAL A 18 3.10 1.16 2.53
C VAL A 18 4.08 1.52 3.63
N ASP A 19 4.64 2.73 3.63
CA ASP A 19 5.59 3.18 4.67
C ASP A 19 4.97 3.08 6.08
N ARG A 20 3.70 3.47 6.24
CA ARG A 20 2.97 3.37 7.52
C ARG A 20 2.75 1.92 7.94
N LEU A 21 2.36 1.05 7.03
CA LEU A 21 2.13 -0.37 7.30
C LEU A 21 3.43 -1.08 7.69
N GLU A 22 4.53 -0.77 7.01
CA GLU A 22 5.87 -1.29 7.37
C GLU A 22 6.31 -0.84 8.78
N GLU A 23 6.07 0.41 9.16
CA GLU A 23 6.33 0.88 10.52
C GLU A 23 5.44 0.15 11.54
N GLN A 24 4.16 -0.04 11.21
CA GLN A 24 3.19 -0.71 12.07
C GLN A 24 3.48 -2.21 12.22
N ARG A 25 4.07 -2.85 11.20
CA ARG A 25 4.44 -4.28 11.21
C ARG A 25 5.31 -4.62 12.41
N HIS A 26 6.24 -3.75 12.78
CA HIS A 26 7.11 -3.94 13.93
C HIS A 26 6.36 -3.86 15.26
N LYS A 27 5.31 -3.04 15.34
CA LYS A 27 4.47 -2.88 16.54
C LYS A 27 3.53 -4.07 16.72
N ASP A 28 3.12 -4.70 15.63
CA ASP A 28 2.16 -5.80 15.63
C ASP A 28 2.78 -7.17 15.94
N LEU A 29 4.11 -7.29 16.03
CA LEU A 29 4.80 -8.58 16.31
C LEU A 29 4.33 -9.27 17.60
N GLY A 30 3.87 -8.51 18.60
CA GLY A 30 3.32 -9.04 19.85
C GLY A 30 1.88 -9.56 19.74
N ASN A 31 1.19 -9.31 18.62
CA ASN A 31 -0.18 -9.73 18.36
C ASN A 31 -0.30 -10.32 16.95
N SER A 32 -0.26 -11.65 16.88
CA SER A 32 -0.25 -12.38 15.62
C SER A 32 -1.44 -12.07 14.69
N MET A 33 -2.62 -11.75 15.23
CA MET A 33 -3.77 -11.39 14.39
C MET A 33 -3.57 -10.02 13.74
N ASN A 34 -3.10 -9.03 14.50
CA ASN A 34 -2.81 -7.70 13.96
C ASN A 34 -1.68 -7.78 12.92
N PHE A 35 -0.64 -8.57 13.21
CA PHE A 35 0.47 -8.77 12.28
C PHE A 35 -0.01 -9.36 10.95
N ILE A 36 -0.81 -10.44 10.99
CA ILE A 36 -1.36 -11.06 9.78
C ILE A 36 -2.26 -10.08 9.01
N HIS A 37 -3.09 -9.31 9.73
CA HIS A 37 -3.94 -8.31 9.09
C HIS A 37 -3.12 -7.23 8.38
N ASN A 38 -2.08 -6.72 9.05
CA ASN A 38 -1.15 -5.73 8.50
C ASN A 38 -0.46 -6.27 7.24
N GLU A 39 0.05 -7.50 7.28
CA GLU A 39 0.67 -8.14 6.10
C GLU A 39 -0.30 -8.23 4.91
N ILE A 40 -1.57 -8.57 5.16
CA ILE A 40 -2.58 -8.64 4.09
C ILE A 40 -2.83 -7.25 3.49
N GLU A 41 -2.95 -6.22 4.31
CA GLU A 41 -3.14 -4.85 3.82
C GLU A 41 -1.90 -4.35 3.06
N LEU A 42 -0.70 -4.64 3.55
CA LEU A 42 0.55 -4.29 2.87
C LEU A 42 0.61 -4.89 1.46
N GLN A 43 0.30 -6.18 1.31
CA GLN A 43 0.27 -6.85 0.01
C GLN A 43 -0.79 -6.25 -0.92
N ARG A 44 -1.97 -5.88 -0.41
CA ARG A 44 -3.02 -5.24 -1.20
C ARG A 44 -2.60 -3.86 -1.70
N THR A 45 -1.98 -3.05 -0.84
CA THR A 45 -1.53 -1.71 -1.22
C THR A 45 -0.41 -1.78 -2.26
N LEU A 46 0.52 -2.74 -2.14
CA LEU A 46 1.56 -2.98 -3.14
C LEU A 46 0.96 -3.37 -4.50
N ALA A 47 0.02 -4.30 -4.54
CA ALA A 47 -0.68 -4.69 -5.78
C ALA A 47 -1.45 -3.51 -6.40
N GLN A 48 -2.00 -2.62 -5.56
CA GLN A 48 -2.68 -1.42 -6.03
C GLN A 48 -1.72 -0.40 -6.67
N ILE A 49 -0.51 -0.26 -6.14
CA ILE A 49 0.55 0.55 -6.76
C ILE A 49 0.90 -0.04 -8.13
N GLU A 50 1.15 -1.34 -8.21
CA GLU A 50 1.48 -2.04 -9.46
C GLU A 50 0.40 -1.81 -10.53
N ALA A 51 -0.87 -1.98 -10.19
CA ALA A 51 -1.98 -1.75 -11.12
C ALA A 51 -2.06 -0.28 -11.62
N TYR A 52 -1.76 0.69 -10.74
CA TYR A 52 -1.69 2.10 -11.15
C TYR A 52 -0.50 2.39 -12.05
N GLU A 53 0.67 1.82 -11.76
CA GLU A 53 1.87 1.94 -12.57
C GLU A 53 1.66 1.29 -13.96
N GLU A 54 0.99 0.14 -14.03
CA GLU A 54 0.57 -0.49 -15.30
C GLU A 54 -0.37 0.39 -16.12
N THR A 55 -1.25 1.15 -15.47
CA THR A 55 -2.20 2.05 -16.17
C THR A 55 -1.51 3.28 -16.78
N LEU A 56 -0.31 3.64 -16.29
CA LEU A 56 0.47 4.77 -16.80
C LEU A 56 1.44 4.38 -17.92
N ASN A 57 1.65 3.08 -18.16
CA ASN A 57 2.51 2.53 -19.22
C ASN A 57 1.74 2.30 -20.52
#